data_AF-A0A557SUF1-F1
#
_entry.id   AF-A0A557SUF1-F1
#
_cell.length_a   1.000
_cell.length_b   1.000
_cell.length_c   1.000
_cell.angle_alpha   90.00
_cell.angle_beta   90.00
_cell.angle_gamma   90.00
#
_symmetry.space_group_name_H-M   'P 1'
#
loop_
_entity.id
_entity.type
_entity.pdbx_description
1 polymer ?
#
loop_
_entity_poly.entity_id
_entity_poly.type
_entity_poly.pdbx_seq_one_letter_code
_entity_poly.pdbx_strand_id
1 'polypeptide(L)' 'MNNLDDDKDFDERIIHCALCGREIAHTQAWPHVNGDSNLGVKKIDYFCSEEHKAEYLGS' A
#
# COMPACT_ATOMS: atom_id res chain seq x y z
N MET A 1 34.72 3.28 -4.32
CA MET A 1 33.96 2.02 -4.18
C MET A 1 32.52 2.40 -3.85
N ASN A 2 31.55 1.74 -4.48
CA ASN A 2 30.15 2.15 -4.61
C ASN A 2 29.41 2.27 -3.26
N ASN A 3 28.68 3.38 -3.09
CA ASN A 3 27.63 3.53 -2.08
C ASN A 3 26.47 2.59 -2.44
N LEU A 4 26.44 1.39 -1.86
CA LEU A 4 25.26 0.52 -1.84
C LEU A 4 24.70 0.53 -0.42
N ASP A 5 24.16 1.67 -0.02
CA ASP A 5 23.38 1.83 1.21
C ASP A 5 21.96 2.24 0.81
N ASP A 6 21.22 1.38 0.10
CA ASP A 6 19.79 1.60 -0.16
C ASP A 6 19.04 0.28 -0.42
N ASP A 7 19.35 -0.76 0.36
CA ASP A 7 18.55 -2.00 0.39
C ASP A 7 18.05 -2.27 1.83
N LYS A 8 17.90 -1.20 2.61
CA LYS A 8 17.29 -1.28 3.93
C LYS A 8 15.82 -0.91 3.84
N ASP A 9 15.02 -1.94 4.09
CA ASP A 9 13.77 -1.82 4.80
C ASP A 9 12.53 -1.35 4.03
N PHE A 10 12.16 -2.14 3.01
CA PHE A 10 10.77 -2.13 2.55
C PHE A 10 9.80 -2.73 3.59
N ASP A 11 10.30 -3.54 4.54
CA ASP A 11 9.51 -4.34 5.49
C ASP A 11 9.01 -3.51 6.70
N GLU A 12 9.84 -2.58 7.21
CA GLU A 12 9.51 -1.64 8.30
C GLU A 12 8.73 -0.40 7.81
N ARG A 13 8.36 -0.32 6.53
CA ARG A 13 7.60 0.83 6.04
C ARG A 13 6.21 0.85 6.68
N ILE A 14 5.97 1.84 7.54
CA ILE A 14 4.62 2.14 8.02
C ILE A 14 3.82 2.73 6.86
N ILE A 15 2.70 2.11 6.54
CA ILE A 15 1.73 2.60 5.56
C ILE A 15 0.43 2.95 6.25
N HIS A 16 -0.34 3.81 5.60
CA HIS A 16 -1.63 4.26 6.10
C HIS A 16 -2.74 3.56 5.34
N CYS A 17 -3.72 3.03 6.06
CA CYS A 17 -4.92 2.46 5.44
C CYS A 17 -5.65 3.56 4.65
N ALA A 18 -5.89 3.32 3.36
CA ALA A 18 -6.57 4.28 2.48
C ALA A 18 -8.02 4.58 2.89
N LEU A 19 -8.67 3.68 3.65
CA LEU A 19 -10.03 3.88 4.15
C LEU A 19 -10.06 4.63 5.50
N CYS A 20 -9.35 4.13 6.52
CA CYS A 20 -9.47 4.64 7.89
C CYS A 20 -8.27 5.47 8.37
N GLY A 21 -7.20 5.59 7.57
CA GLY A 21 -5.99 6.34 7.89
C GLY A 21 -5.08 5.69 8.95
N ARG A 22 -5.41 4.49 9.44
CA ARG A 22 -4.60 3.80 10.47
C ARG A 22 -3.23 3.41 9.94
N GLU A 23 -2.21 3.66 10.74
CA GLU A 23 -0.84 3.19 10.53
C GLU A 23 -0.74 1.68 10.73
N ILE A 24 -0.19 0.99 9.72
CA ILE A 24 0.04 -0.45 9.71
C ILE A 24 1.40 -0.74 9.11
N ALA A 25 2.05 -1.82 9.55
CA ALA A 25 3.26 -2.31 8.90
C ALA A 25 2.96 -2.76 7.47
N HIS A 26 3.90 -2.57 6.55
CA HIS A 26 3.70 -2.93 5.15
C HIS A 26 3.41 -4.42 4.97
N THR A 27 4.04 -5.26 5.77
CA THR A 27 3.82 -6.70 5.84
C THR A 27 2.44 -7.13 6.32
N GLN A 28 1.76 -6.27 7.09
CA GLN A 28 0.39 -6.53 7.58
C GLN A 28 -0.68 -5.85 6.72
N ALA A 29 -0.27 -5.04 5.75
CA ALA A 29 -1.17 -4.33 4.89
C ALA A 29 -1.69 -5.23 3.77
N TRP A 30 -2.95 -5.00 3.40
CA TRP A 30 -3.60 -5.60 2.26
C TRP A 30 -3.45 -4.68 1.05
N PRO A 31 -2.55 -4.98 0.10
CA PRO A 31 -2.41 -4.17 -1.09
C PRO A 31 -3.59 -4.37 -2.04
N HIS A 32 -4.00 -3.29 -2.68
CA HIS A 32 -4.90 -3.29 -3.81
C HIS A 32 -4.29 -2.42 -4.90
N VAL A 33 -4.09 -3.01 -6.07
CA VAL A 33 -3.66 -2.26 -7.24
C VAL A 33 -4.90 -1.69 -7.90
N ASN A 34 -5.09 -0.38 -7.75
CA ASN A 34 -6.10 0.33 -8.50
C ASN A 34 -5.55 0.59 -9.91
N GLY A 35 -5.99 -0.25 -10.85
CA GLY A 35 -5.52 -0.24 -12.22
C GLY A 35 -6.39 0.66 -13.09
N ASP A 36 -6.21 1.98 -12.99
CA ASP A 36 -6.82 2.88 -13.95
C ASP A 36 -6.07 2.77 -15.29
N SER A 37 -6.56 1.87 -16.14
CA SER A 37 -5.92 1.50 -17.41
C SER A 37 -5.85 2.66 -18.40
N ASN A 38 -6.45 3.80 -18.08
CA ASN A 38 -6.51 4.98 -18.94
C ASN A 38 -5.30 5.92 -18.79
N LEU A 39 -4.60 5.92 -17.64
CA LEU A 39 -3.57 6.93 -17.32
C LEU A 39 -2.15 6.40 -17.16
N GLY A 40 -1.94 5.07 -17.24
CA GLY A 40 -0.61 4.47 -17.11
C GLY A 40 -0.01 4.52 -15.70
N VAL A 41 -0.72 5.09 -14.72
CA VAL A 41 -0.30 5.13 -13.31
C VAL A 41 -0.99 4.00 -12.55
N LYS A 42 -0.22 3.01 -12.13
CA LYS A 42 -0.70 1.99 -11.18
C LYS A 42 -0.61 2.58 -9.78
N LYS A 43 -1.74 2.99 -9.21
CA LYS A 43 -1.81 3.37 -7.79
C LYS A 43 -1.97 2.10 -6.96
N ILE A 44 -1.15 1.93 -5.93
CA ILE A 44 -1.30 0.85 -4.96
C ILE A 44 -1.87 1.48 -3.69
N ASP A 45 -3.11 1.13 -3.37
CA ASP A 45 -3.77 1.50 -2.13
C ASP A 45 -3.58 0.37 -1.12
N TYR A 46 -3.33 0.71 0.14
CA TYR A 46 -3.08 -0.24 1.21
C TYR A 46 -4.20 -0.21 2.24
N PHE A 47 -4.58 -1.36 2.78
CA PHE A 47 -5.67 -1.48 3.74
C PHE A 47 -5.26 -2.28 4.97
N CYS A 48 -5.79 -1.95 6.14
CA CYS A 48 -5.50 -2.72 7.35
C CYS A 48 -6.27 -4.05 7.42
N SER A 49 -7.29 -4.23 6.57
CA SER A 49 -8.15 -5.42 6.57
C SER A 49 -8.82 -5.59 5.21
N GLU A 50 -9.22 -6.82 4.89
CA GLU A 50 -9.99 -7.13 3.67
C GLU A 50 -11.35 -6.43 3.65
N GLU A 51 -12.00 -6.29 4.81
CA GLU A 51 -13.26 -5.57 4.95
C GLU A 51 -13.14 -4.12 4.48
N HIS A 52 -12.08 -3.41 4.92
CA HIS A 52 -11.83 -2.03 4.51
C HIS A 52 -11.53 -1.91 3.01
N LYS A 53 -10.82 -2.89 2.45
CA LYS A 53 -10.59 -2.96 1.01
C LYS A 53 -11.92 -3.16 0.26
N ALA A 54 -12.78 -4.07 0.72
CA ALA A 54 -14.08 -4.32 0.11
C ALA A 54 -15.01 -3.10 0.20
N GLU A 55 -15.04 -2.41 1.34
CA GLU A 55 -15.81 -1.16 1.53
C GLU A 55 -15.33 -0.06 0.57
N TYR A 56 -14.02 0.10 0.42
CA TYR A 56 -13.43 1.10 -0.49
C TYR A 56 -13.71 0.81 -1.97
N LEU A 57 -13.76 -0.48 -2.36
CA LEU A 57 -14.03 -0.90 -3.75
C LEU A 57 -15.51 -1.08 -4.07
N GLY A 58 -16.36 -1.20 -3.05
CA GLY A 58 -17.79 -1.45 -3.17
C GLY A 58 -18.66 -0.19 -3.13
N SER A 59 -18.09 1.00 -2.89
CA SER A 59 -18.79 2.30 -2.97
C SER A 59 -18.86 2.87 -4.38
#